data_AF-A0A947NUP0-F1
#
_entry.id   AF-A0A947NUP0-F1
#
_cell.length_a   1.000
_cell.length_b   1.000
_cell.length_c   1.000
_cell.angle_alpha   90.00
_cell.angle_beta   90.00
_cell.angle_gamma   90.00
#
_symmetry.space_group_name_H-M   'P 1'
#
loop_
_entity.id
_entity.type
_entity.pdbx_description
1 polymer ?
#
loop_
_entity_poly.entity_id
_entity_poly.type
_entity_poly.pdbx_seq_one_letter_code
_entity_poly.pdbx_strand_id
1 'polypeptide(L)'
;MKMTEFTKNEISKWMLHRGHSFLKSAILLKRAGGSKDVELYNICQGAEVLLKSFLLFRNYDKYKPLLPKKKEFGHDLVRLVDAVISEYQFKPLSKPELEELETLNKYYINHYLRYAGVHDIFYPSTDVGYGLVGRKLLAGVELANRTLWKDQI
;
A
#
# COMPACT_ATOMS: atom_id res chain seq x y z
N MET A 1 18.03 5.00 22.38
CA MET A 1 17.71 6.42 22.12
C MET A 1 16.21 6.54 21.87
N LYS A 2 15.48 7.36 22.63
CA LYS A 2 14.04 7.58 22.41
C LYS A 2 13.87 8.53 21.22
N MET A 3 13.10 8.13 20.21
CA MET A 3 12.82 8.99 19.05
C MET A 3 11.93 10.17 19.47
N THR A 4 12.25 11.36 18.98
CA THR A 4 11.40 12.55 19.13
C THR A 4 10.17 12.44 18.22
N GLU A 5 9.11 13.18 18.52
CA GLU A 5 7.92 13.26 17.65
C GLU A 5 8.27 13.77 16.24
N PHE A 6 9.22 14.70 16.14
CA PHE A 6 9.76 15.14 14.86
C PHE A 6 10.34 13.97 14.05
N THR A 7 11.22 13.16 14.64
CA THR A 7 11.83 12.00 13.95
C THR A 7 10.78 10.97 13.53
N LYS A 8 9.78 10.70 14.38
CA LYS A 8 8.68 9.78 14.05
C LYS A 8 7.86 10.28 12.87
N ASN A 9 7.55 11.58 12.83
CA ASN A 9 6.84 12.21 11.72
C ASN A 9 7.66 12.15 10.42
N GLU A 10 8.96 12.45 10.47
CA GLU A 10 9.81 12.38 9.28
C GLU A 10 9.91 10.96 8.72
N ILE A 11 10.02 9.93 9.57
CA ILE A 11 9.98 8.53 9.10
C ILE A 11 8.65 8.23 8.38
N SER A 12 7.54 8.70 8.93
CA SER A 12 6.19 8.51 8.35
C SER A 12 6.08 9.20 6.99
N LYS A 13 6.58 10.43 6.86
CA LYS A 13 6.64 11.17 5.57
C LYS A 13 7.51 10.45 4.55
N TRP A 14 8.69 9.97 4.95
CA TRP A 14 9.58 9.21 4.07
C TRP A 14 8.93 7.91 3.56
N MET A 15 8.17 7.22 4.43
CA MET A 15 7.39 6.06 4.01
C MET A 15 6.29 6.47 3.02
N LEU A 16 5.51 7.52 3.31
CA LEU A 16 4.49 8.01 2.39
C LEU A 16 5.08 8.33 1.00
N HIS A 17 6.18 9.08 0.96
CA HIS A 17 6.88 9.40 -0.27
C HIS A 17 7.33 8.14 -1.03
N ARG A 18 7.92 7.16 -0.33
CA ARG A 18 8.35 5.90 -0.92
C ARG A 18 7.17 5.08 -1.48
N GLY A 19 6.07 5.00 -0.74
CA GLY A 19 4.85 4.33 -1.19
C GLY A 19 4.29 4.97 -2.46
N HIS A 20 4.24 6.31 -2.49
CA HIS A 20 3.84 7.06 -3.69
C HIS A 20 4.77 6.80 -4.89
N SER A 21 6.08 6.72 -4.67
CA SER A 21 7.02 6.41 -5.75
C SER A 21 6.80 5.02 -6.37
N PHE A 22 6.45 4.00 -5.58
CA PHE A 22 6.04 2.69 -6.11
C PHE A 22 4.75 2.77 -6.95
N LEU A 23 3.77 3.55 -6.52
CA LEU A 23 2.55 3.75 -7.30
C LEU A 23 2.84 4.45 -8.64
N LYS A 24 3.73 5.46 -8.63
CA LYS A 24 4.18 6.12 -9.86
C LYS A 24 4.94 5.17 -10.78
N SER A 25 5.82 4.34 -10.23
CA SER A 25 6.58 3.37 -11.04
C SER A 25 5.66 2.34 -11.69
N ALA A 26 4.60 1.89 -11.02
CA ALA A 26 3.59 1.03 -11.63
C ALA A 26 2.91 1.68 -12.84
N ILE A 27 2.53 2.96 -12.73
CA ILE A 27 1.93 3.72 -13.84
C ILE A 27 2.89 3.82 -15.03
N LEU A 28 4.18 4.10 -14.76
CA LEU A 28 5.20 4.20 -15.79
C LEU A 28 5.45 2.86 -16.48
N LEU A 29 5.53 1.76 -15.73
CA LEU A 29 5.68 0.40 -16.27
C LEU A 29 4.52 0.04 -17.20
N LYS A 30 3.29 0.30 -16.76
CA LYS A 30 2.09 0.07 -17.60
C LYS A 30 2.18 0.83 -18.91
N ARG A 31 2.54 2.12 -18.87
CA ARG A 31 2.67 2.96 -20.07
C ARG A 31 3.78 2.51 -21.01
N ALA A 32 4.85 1.93 -20.47
CA ALA A 32 5.96 1.40 -21.25
C ALA A 32 5.70 -0.02 -21.80
N GLY A 33 4.55 -0.63 -21.52
CA GLY A 33 4.27 -2.03 -21.90
C GLY A 33 5.13 -3.04 -21.10
N GLY A 34 5.50 -2.70 -19.87
CA GLY A 34 6.28 -3.57 -18.99
C GLY A 34 5.52 -4.79 -18.50
N SER A 35 6.21 -5.67 -17.77
CA SER A 35 5.59 -6.86 -17.17
C SER A 35 4.45 -6.51 -16.21
N LYS A 36 3.32 -7.18 -16.38
CA LYS A 36 2.13 -7.07 -15.53
C LYS A 36 2.42 -7.47 -14.08
N ASP A 37 3.26 -8.47 -13.86
CA ASP A 37 3.65 -8.91 -12.51
C ASP A 37 4.37 -7.79 -11.76
N VAL A 38 5.32 -7.13 -12.43
CA VAL A 38 6.10 -6.03 -11.84
C VAL A 38 5.23 -4.80 -11.62
N GLU A 39 4.29 -4.53 -12.53
CA GLU A 39 3.27 -3.48 -12.35
C GLU A 39 2.44 -3.74 -11.09
N LEU A 40 1.84 -4.92 -10.95
CA LEU A 40 1.00 -5.30 -9.81
C LEU A 40 1.81 -5.36 -8.51
N TYR A 41 3.05 -5.83 -8.56
CA TYR A 41 3.95 -5.83 -7.41
C TYR A 41 4.17 -4.40 -6.91
N ASN A 42 4.45 -3.46 -7.81
CA ASN A 42 4.64 -2.06 -7.44
C ASN A 42 3.35 -1.43 -6.89
N ILE A 43 2.17 -1.80 -7.40
CA ILE A 43 0.90 -1.38 -6.79
C ILE A 43 0.77 -1.90 -5.36
N CYS A 44 1.00 -3.21 -5.14
CA CYS A 44 0.86 -3.82 -3.82
C CYS A 44 1.89 -3.28 -2.82
N GLN A 45 3.16 -3.16 -3.24
CA GLN A 45 4.24 -2.62 -2.42
C GLN A 45 4.00 -1.13 -2.11
N GLY A 46 3.51 -0.36 -3.08
CA GLY A 46 3.12 1.04 -2.88
C GLY A 46 1.98 1.17 -1.88
N ALA A 47 0.92 0.36 -2.04
CA ALA A 47 -0.21 0.29 -1.12
C ALA A 47 0.25 -0.05 0.30
N GLU A 48 1.06 -1.09 0.45
CA GLU A 48 1.58 -1.54 1.75
C GLU A 48 2.33 -0.40 2.46
N VAL A 49 3.31 0.20 1.79
CA VAL A 49 4.17 1.23 2.38
C VAL A 49 3.35 2.48 2.72
N LEU A 50 2.39 2.84 1.86
CA LEU A 50 1.52 3.98 2.06
C LEU A 50 0.58 3.78 3.26
N LEU A 51 -0.12 2.66 3.34
CA LEU A 51 -1.05 2.38 4.43
C LEU A 51 -0.32 2.30 5.78
N LYS A 52 0.87 1.68 5.79
CA LYS A 52 1.75 1.68 6.97
C LYS A 52 2.14 3.10 7.40
N SER A 53 2.39 3.99 6.44
CA SER A 53 2.71 5.39 6.76
C SER A 53 1.56 6.11 7.46
N PHE A 54 0.31 5.86 7.04
CA PHE A 54 -0.87 6.44 7.69
C PHE A 54 -1.02 5.96 9.13
N LEU A 55 -0.84 4.67 9.38
CA LEU A 55 -0.84 4.14 10.75
C LEU A 55 0.26 4.78 11.61
N LEU A 56 1.45 5.00 11.06
CA LEU A 56 2.54 5.68 11.80
C LEU A 56 2.25 7.15 12.09
N PHE A 57 1.65 7.89 11.16
CA PHE A 57 1.21 9.26 11.40
C PHE A 57 0.22 9.35 12.55
N ARG A 58 -0.61 8.32 12.71
CA ARG A 58 -1.58 8.29 13.79
C ARG A 58 -0.98 7.93 15.14
N ASN A 59 -0.22 6.84 15.19
CA ASN A 59 0.40 6.39 16.43
C ASN A 59 1.65 5.55 16.13
N TYR A 60 2.77 6.23 15.99
CA TYR A 60 4.05 5.60 15.66
C TYR A 60 4.42 4.46 16.62
N ASP A 61 4.32 4.69 17.93
CA ASP A 61 4.79 3.73 18.94
C ASP A 61 3.92 2.46 18.97
N LYS A 62 2.61 2.59 18.74
CA LYS A 62 1.67 1.46 18.59
C LYS A 62 2.01 0.63 17.34
N TYR A 63 2.19 1.29 16.20
CA TYR A 63 2.18 0.63 14.90
C TYR A 63 3.56 0.17 14.41
N LYS A 64 4.64 0.90 14.75
CA LYS A 64 6.01 0.56 14.34
C LYS A 64 6.40 -0.91 14.61
N PRO A 65 6.13 -1.50 15.79
CA PRO A 65 6.48 -2.90 16.05
C PRO A 65 5.61 -3.92 15.30
N LEU A 66 4.46 -3.52 14.75
CA LEU A 66 3.53 -4.39 14.03
C LEU A 66 3.85 -4.44 12.52
N LEU A 67 4.44 -3.38 11.96
CA LEU A 67 4.69 -3.24 10.52
C LEU A 67 5.44 -4.41 9.83
N PRO A 68 6.48 -5.02 10.43
CA PRO A 68 7.23 -6.10 9.77
C PRO A 68 6.60 -7.49 9.98
N LYS A 69 5.62 -7.62 10.87
CA LYS A 69 5.08 -8.93 11.26
C LYS A 69 4.11 -9.43 10.19
N LYS A 70 4.41 -10.57 9.56
CA LYS A 70 3.57 -11.19 8.50
C LYS A 70 2.12 -11.46 8.92
N LYS A 71 1.87 -11.68 10.21
CA LYS A 71 0.52 -11.90 10.76
C LYS A 71 -0.20 -10.62 11.19
N GLU A 72 0.44 -9.47 11.05
CA GLU A 72 -0.15 -8.17 11.38
C GLU A 72 -0.29 -7.36 10.09
N PHE A 73 0.84 -6.81 9.60
CA PHE A 73 0.86 -5.85 8.49
C PHE A 73 1.92 -6.18 7.43
N GLY A 74 2.67 -7.26 7.59
CA GLY A 74 3.66 -7.71 6.60
C GLY A 74 2.99 -8.46 5.45
N HIS A 75 2.95 -7.84 4.28
CA HIS A 75 2.39 -8.39 3.04
C HIS A 75 0.90 -8.74 3.06
N ASP A 76 0.14 -8.20 4.03
CA ASP A 76 -1.31 -8.39 4.14
C ASP A 76 -2.03 -7.03 3.95
N LEU A 77 -2.46 -6.77 2.72
CA LEU A 77 -3.11 -5.53 2.32
C LEU A 77 -4.52 -5.39 2.91
N VAL A 78 -5.25 -6.50 3.07
CA VAL A 78 -6.61 -6.48 3.63
C VAL A 78 -6.56 -6.01 5.08
N ARG A 79 -5.70 -6.63 5.90
CA ARG A 79 -5.50 -6.20 7.31
C ARG A 79 -5.04 -4.75 7.41
N LEU A 80 -4.16 -4.31 6.52
CA LEU A 80 -3.70 -2.93 6.51
C LEU A 80 -4.81 -1.94 6.19
N VAL A 81 -5.65 -2.24 5.20
CA VAL A 81 -6.80 -1.40 4.86
C VAL A 81 -7.78 -1.36 6.02
N ASP A 82 -8.10 -2.50 6.62
CA ASP A 82 -9.02 -2.56 7.77
C ASP A 82 -8.49 -1.77 8.97
N ALA A 83 -7.19 -1.87 9.27
CA ALA A 83 -6.56 -1.11 10.33
C ALA A 83 -6.62 0.40 10.07
N VAL A 84 -6.35 0.84 8.84
CA VAL A 84 -6.45 2.26 8.47
C VAL A 84 -7.89 2.75 8.53
N ILE A 85 -8.85 1.98 8.01
CA ILE A 85 -10.28 2.29 8.07
C ILE A 85 -10.75 2.47 9.51
N SER A 86 -10.39 1.53 10.38
CA SER A 86 -10.75 1.56 11.81
C SER A 86 -10.14 2.77 12.51
N GLU A 87 -8.85 3.01 12.28
CA GLU A 87 -8.10 4.05 12.98
C GLU A 87 -8.47 5.48 12.54
N TYR A 88 -8.83 5.66 11.26
CA TYR A 88 -9.28 6.95 10.71
C TYR A 88 -10.81 7.09 10.59
N GLN A 89 -11.56 6.05 10.99
CA GLN A 89 -13.02 6.00 10.91
C GLN A 89 -13.55 6.26 9.49
N PHE A 90 -12.86 5.74 8.47
CA PHE A 90 -13.31 5.86 7.08
C PHE A 90 -14.48 4.93 6.78
N LYS A 91 -15.21 5.23 5.70
CA LYS A 91 -16.23 4.31 5.19
C LYS A 91 -15.55 3.01 4.74
N PRO A 92 -16.12 1.84 5.08
CA PRO A 92 -15.66 0.56 4.56
C PRO A 92 -15.59 0.51 3.03
N LEU A 93 -14.76 -0.38 2.50
CA LEU A 93 -14.74 -0.67 1.08
C LEU A 93 -16.12 -1.20 0.62
N SER A 94 -16.53 -0.81 -0.57
CA SER A 94 -17.62 -1.47 -1.26
C SER A 94 -17.23 -2.90 -1.65
N LYS A 95 -18.21 -3.76 -1.90
CA LYS A 95 -17.96 -5.16 -2.29
C LYS A 95 -16.97 -5.31 -3.47
N PRO A 96 -17.11 -4.57 -4.59
CA PRO A 96 -16.16 -4.69 -5.70
C PRO A 96 -14.74 -4.22 -5.35
N GLU A 97 -14.62 -3.21 -4.48
CA GLU A 97 -13.32 -2.72 -4.00
C GLU A 97 -12.63 -3.76 -3.12
N LEU A 98 -13.40 -4.45 -2.27
CA LEU A 98 -12.89 -5.51 -1.41
C LEU A 98 -12.46 -6.74 -2.22
N GLU A 99 -13.26 -7.18 -3.20
CA GLU A 99 -12.94 -8.32 -4.06
C GLU A 99 -11.65 -8.08 -4.88
N GLU A 100 -11.48 -6.86 -5.41
CA GLU A 100 -10.23 -6.47 -6.10
C GLU A 100 -9.03 -6.46 -5.13
N LEU A 101 -9.21 -5.93 -3.92
CA LEU A 101 -8.16 -5.93 -2.89
C LEU A 101 -7.76 -7.34 -2.46
N GLU A 102 -8.72 -8.22 -2.21
CA GLU A 102 -8.47 -9.61 -1.80
C GLU A 102 -7.72 -10.38 -2.89
N THR A 103 -8.07 -10.15 -4.16
CA THR A 103 -7.38 -10.73 -5.31
C THR A 103 -5.92 -10.28 -5.35
N LEU A 104 -5.67 -8.97 -5.27
CA LEU A 104 -4.31 -8.42 -5.20
C LEU A 104 -3.52 -8.97 -4.01
N ASN A 105 -4.17 -9.02 -2.84
CA ASN A 105 -3.57 -9.52 -1.61
C ASN A 105 -3.12 -10.98 -1.75
N LYS A 106 -3.95 -11.83 -2.37
CA LYS A 106 -3.62 -13.24 -2.61
C LYS A 106 -2.34 -13.38 -3.44
N TYR A 107 -2.18 -12.61 -4.51
CA TYR A 107 -0.97 -12.65 -5.32
C TYR A 107 0.25 -12.13 -4.57
N TYR A 108 0.06 -11.06 -3.78
CA TYR A 108 1.14 -10.40 -3.07
C TYR A 108 1.67 -11.23 -1.89
N ILE A 109 0.80 -11.77 -1.04
CA ILE A 109 1.17 -12.54 0.15
C ILE A 109 1.87 -13.86 -0.20
N ASN A 110 1.48 -14.48 -1.31
CA ASN A 110 2.08 -15.70 -1.82
C ASN A 110 3.32 -15.45 -2.69
N HIS A 111 3.74 -14.19 -2.86
CA HIS A 111 4.88 -13.76 -3.68
C HIS A 111 4.81 -14.17 -5.16
N TYR A 112 3.61 -14.42 -5.70
CA TYR A 112 3.42 -14.82 -7.10
C TYR A 112 3.88 -13.74 -8.10
N LEU A 113 3.99 -12.49 -7.65
CA LEU A 113 4.42 -11.36 -8.48
C LEU A 113 5.95 -11.14 -8.51
N ARG A 114 6.73 -11.94 -7.77
CA ARG A 114 8.18 -11.68 -7.57
C ARG A 114 9.09 -12.64 -8.34
N TYR A 115 8.70 -13.90 -8.42
CA TYR A 115 9.51 -14.94 -9.00
C TYR A 115 8.69 -15.66 -10.05
N ALA A 116 9.29 -15.89 -11.22
CA ALA A 116 8.69 -16.78 -12.20
C ALA A 116 8.66 -18.20 -11.61
N GLY A 117 7.57 -18.93 -11.85
CA GLY A 117 7.35 -20.26 -11.29
C GLY A 117 6.13 -20.96 -11.87
N VAL A 118 5.86 -22.16 -11.37
CA VAL A 118 4.75 -23.00 -11.83
C VAL A 118 3.39 -22.31 -11.63
N HIS A 119 3.27 -21.45 -10.62
CA HIS A 119 2.05 -20.68 -10.38
C HIS A 119 1.70 -19.73 -11.53
N ASP A 120 2.65 -19.30 -12.37
CA ASP A 120 2.36 -18.42 -13.50
C ASP A 120 1.52 -19.13 -14.58
N ILE A 121 1.58 -20.46 -14.63
CA ILE A 121 0.78 -21.29 -15.56
C ILE A 121 -0.66 -21.40 -15.06
N PHE A 122 -0.84 -21.56 -13.75
CA PHE A 122 -2.15 -21.81 -13.14
C PHE A 122 -2.87 -20.55 -12.68
N TYR A 123 -2.13 -19.49 -12.39
CA TYR A 123 -2.62 -18.23 -11.85
C TYR A 123 -1.93 -17.06 -12.56
N PRO A 124 -2.08 -16.92 -13.89
CA PRO A 124 -1.49 -15.79 -14.60
C PRO A 124 -2.01 -14.47 -14.05
N SER A 125 -1.16 -13.46 -13.98
CA SER A 125 -1.52 -12.13 -13.46
C SER A 125 -2.12 -11.19 -14.52
N THR A 126 -2.20 -11.66 -15.77
CA THR A 126 -2.62 -10.91 -16.96
C THR A 126 -3.95 -10.19 -16.77
N ASP A 127 -4.90 -10.85 -16.10
CA ASP A 127 -6.28 -10.36 -15.94
C ASP A 127 -6.54 -9.72 -14.57
N VAL A 128 -5.53 -9.59 -13.71
CA VAL A 128 -5.69 -9.00 -12.39
C VAL A 128 -5.85 -7.48 -12.49
N GLY A 129 -7.02 -7.00 -12.07
CA GLY A 129 -7.37 -5.59 -11.97
C GLY A 129 -6.85 -4.94 -10.67
N TYR A 130 -6.67 -3.62 -10.71
CA TYR A 130 -6.38 -2.78 -9.54
C TYR A 130 -6.99 -1.37 -9.67
N GLY A 131 -7.98 -1.20 -10.54
CA GLY A 131 -8.49 0.13 -10.91
C GLY A 131 -9.26 0.82 -9.78
N LEU A 132 -9.97 0.05 -8.95
CA LEU A 132 -10.72 0.56 -7.82
C LEU A 132 -9.78 0.87 -6.64
N VAL A 133 -8.95 -0.10 -6.28
CA VAL A 133 -7.93 0.02 -5.22
C VAL A 133 -6.95 1.14 -5.54
N GLY A 134 -6.43 1.18 -6.78
CA GLY A 134 -5.51 2.22 -7.23
C GLY A 134 -6.07 3.64 -7.11
N ARG A 135 -7.36 3.85 -7.47
CA ARG A 135 -8.03 5.15 -7.29
C ARG A 135 -8.09 5.57 -5.83
N LYS A 136 -8.42 4.66 -4.91
CA LYS A 136 -8.46 4.98 -3.47
C LYS A 136 -7.07 5.30 -2.92
N LEU A 137 -6.05 4.55 -3.32
CA LEU A 137 -4.67 4.80 -2.90
C LEU A 137 -4.21 6.20 -3.35
N LEU A 138 -4.45 6.57 -4.61
CA LEU A 138 -4.11 7.90 -5.12
C LEU A 138 -4.91 9.01 -4.42
N ALA A 139 -6.20 8.79 -4.15
CA ALA A 139 -7.00 9.74 -3.35
C ALA A 139 -6.44 9.89 -1.92
N GLY A 140 -5.98 8.80 -1.31
CA GLY A 140 -5.30 8.84 -0.01
C GLY A 140 -3.99 9.62 -0.03
N VAL A 141 -3.15 9.44 -1.06
CA VAL A 141 -1.93 10.25 -1.28
C VAL A 141 -2.29 11.73 -1.35
N GLU A 142 -3.26 12.09 -2.18
CA GLU A 142 -3.66 13.47 -2.42
C GLU A 142 -4.19 14.13 -1.14
N LEU A 143 -5.02 13.41 -0.37
CA LEU A 143 -5.49 13.87 0.92
C LEU A 143 -4.33 14.10 1.90
N ALA A 144 -3.43 13.12 2.01
CA ALA A 144 -2.26 13.23 2.89
C ALA A 144 -1.37 14.41 2.51
N ASN A 145 -1.17 14.66 1.21
CA ASN A 145 -0.40 15.82 0.75
C ASN A 145 -1.07 17.15 1.15
N ARG A 146 -2.39 17.27 1.01
CA ARG A 146 -3.11 18.49 1.42
C ARG A 146 -3.02 18.76 2.91
N THR A 147 -2.90 17.73 3.73
CA THR A 147 -2.84 17.89 5.19
C THR A 147 -1.41 18.10 5.67
N LEU A 148 -0.42 17.38 5.11
CA LEU A 148 0.97 17.41 5.58
C LEU A 148 1.77 18.62 5.09
N TRP A 149 1.37 19.24 3.98
CA TRP A 149 2.07 20.39 3.40
C TRP A 149 1.37 21.73 3.66
N LYS A 150 0.25 21.73 4.40
CA LYS A 150 -0.40 22.97 4.88
C LYS A 150 0.46 23.71 5.90
N ASP A 151 1.32 23.02 6.63
CA ASP A 151 2.15 23.60 7.69
C ASP A 151 3.50 24.13 7.18
N GLN A 152 3.67 24.29 5.85
CA GLN A 152 4.89 24.81 5.22
C GLN A 152 4.69 26.13 4.44
N ILE A 153 3.52 26.78 4.57
CA ILE A 153 3.23 28.10 3.98
C ILE A 153 2.71 29.03 5.07
#